data_AF-A0A5K0X360-F1
#
_entry.id   AF-A0A5K0X360-F1
#
_cell.length_a   1.000
_cell.length_b   1.000
_cell.length_c   1.000
_cell.angle_alpha   90.00
_cell.angle_beta   90.00
_cell.angle_gamma   90.00
#
_symmetry.space_group_name_H-M   'P 1'
#
loop_
_entity.id
_entity.type
_entity.pdbx_description
1 polymer ?
#
loop_
_entity_poly.entity_id
_entity_poly.type
_entity_poly.pdbx_seq_one_letter_code
_entity_poly.pdbx_strand_id
1 'polypeptide(L)' 'GWATAPDGPYAWGLCFKDEISPQSNYCDATNKKWPCYPGKSYNGRGPIQLSWYVKSDLFTT' A
#
# COMPACT_ATOMS: atom_id res chain seq x y z
N GLY A 1 4.79 15.93 -4.50
CA GLY A 1 4.01 17.12 -4.10
C GLY A 1 3.17 17.61 -5.26
N TRP A 2 2.31 18.61 -5.01
CA TRP A 2 1.47 19.28 -6.02
C TRP A 2 2.15 20.55 -6.54
N ALA A 3 1.60 21.17 -7.58
CA ALA A 3 2.24 22.29 -8.30
C ALA A 3 2.58 23.51 -7.44
N THR A 4 1.80 23.77 -6.39
CA THR A 4 1.95 24.91 -5.47
C THR A 4 2.43 24.50 -4.07
N ALA A 5 3.08 23.34 -3.95
CA ALA A 5 3.57 22.85 -2.66
C ALA A 5 4.69 23.78 -2.12
N PRO A 6 4.72 24.06 -0.79
CA PRO A 6 5.86 24.74 -0.16
C PRO A 6 7.17 24.03 -0.50
N ASP A 7 8.24 24.76 -0.76
CA ASP A 7 9.55 24.22 -1.13
C ASP A 7 9.58 23.40 -2.44
N GLY A 8 8.52 23.50 -3.24
CA GLY A 8 8.39 22.86 -4.56
C GLY A 8 7.85 21.42 -4.52
N PRO A 9 7.45 20.88 -5.69
CA PRO A 9 6.74 19.59 -5.76
C PRO A 9 7.59 18.40 -5.32
N TYR A 10 8.93 18.50 -5.36
CA TYR A 10 9.85 17.40 -5.05
C TYR A 10 10.21 17.31 -3.56
N ALA A 11 9.97 18.36 -2.76
CA ALA A 11 10.23 18.34 -1.31
C ALA A 11 9.25 17.44 -0.53
N TRP A 12 8.14 17.07 -1.15
CA TRP A 12 7.05 16.31 -0.53
C TRP A 12 7.07 14.81 -0.92
N GLY A 13 8.27 14.26 -1.16
CA GLY A 13 8.45 12.81 -1.25
C GLY A 13 8.08 12.13 0.07
N LEU A 14 7.58 10.89 0.01
CA LEU A 14 7.19 10.10 1.20
C LEU A 14 6.09 10.75 2.07
N CYS A 15 5.31 11.68 1.51
CA CYS A 15 4.21 12.36 2.22
C CYS A 15 3.12 11.38 2.74
N PHE A 16 2.96 10.22 2.09
CA PHE A 16 1.95 9.23 2.45
C PHE A 16 2.61 7.91 2.83
N LYS A 17 2.19 7.38 3.98
CA LYS A 17 2.61 6.06 4.47
C LYS A 17 1.77 4.92 3.90
N ASP A 18 0.53 5.20 3.51
CA ASP A 18 -0.44 4.22 3.02
C ASP A 18 -1.12 4.77 1.76
N GLU A 19 -1.60 3.87 0.90
CA GLU A 19 -2.38 4.19 -0.29
C GLU A 19 -3.60 5.03 0.06
N ILE A 20 -3.82 6.10 -0.70
CA ILE A 20 -4.95 7.00 -0.51
C ILE A 20 -6.15 6.44 -1.27
N SER A 21 -7.28 6.29 -0.58
CA SER A 21 -8.57 5.88 -1.15
C SER A 21 -8.50 4.55 -1.94
N PRO A 22 -8.05 3.45 -1.31
CA PRO A 22 -7.96 2.16 -1.98
C PRO A 22 -9.34 1.68 -2.45
N GLN A 23 -9.41 1.26 -3.72
CA GLN A 23 -10.67 0.79 -4.35
C GLN A 23 -10.94 -0.70 -4.10
N SER A 24 -10.01 -1.39 -3.43
CA SER A 24 -10.07 -2.81 -3.14
C SER A 24 -9.31 -3.10 -1.85
N ASN A 25 -9.62 -4.24 -1.22
CA ASN A 25 -8.80 -4.78 -0.13
C ASN A 25 -7.56 -5.54 -0.64
N TYR A 26 -7.36 -5.65 -1.96
CA TYR A 26 -6.22 -6.31 -2.61
C TYR A 26 -6.01 -7.77 -2.13
N CYS A 27 -7.12 -8.44 -1.82
CA CYS A 27 -7.18 -9.84 -1.46
C CYS A 27 -7.66 -10.66 -2.66
N ASP A 28 -6.94 -11.74 -2.97
CA ASP A 28 -7.41 -12.77 -3.90
C ASP A 28 -7.82 -14.02 -3.12
N ALA A 29 -9.13 -14.17 -2.91
CA ALA A 29 -9.69 -15.31 -2.17
C ALA A 29 -9.49 -16.66 -2.89
N THR A 30 -9.09 -16.67 -4.16
CA THR A 30 -8.83 -17.91 -4.90
C THR A 30 -7.43 -18.47 -4.62
N ASN A 31 -6.51 -17.67 -4.07
CA ASN A 31 -5.15 -18.11 -3.79
C ASN A 31 -5.08 -18.93 -2.49
N LYS A 32 -4.88 -20.24 -2.65
CA LYS A 32 -4.75 -21.18 -1.52
C LYS A 32 -3.39 -21.15 -0.84
N LYS A 33 -2.34 -20.65 -1.51
CA LYS A 33 -0.98 -20.58 -0.94
C LYS A 33 -0.87 -19.45 0.10
N TRP A 34 -1.66 -18.39 -0.09
CA TRP A 34 -1.64 -17.22 0.77
C TRP A 34 -3.08 -16.75 1.01
N PRO A 35 -3.80 -17.42 1.93
CA PRO A 35 -5.18 -17.09 2.21
C PRO A 35 -5.28 -15.70 2.82
N CYS A 36 -6.32 -14.96 2.44
CA CYS A 36 -6.58 -13.66 3.03
C CYS A 36 -7.03 -13.79 4.48
N TYR A 37 -6.51 -12.93 5.35
CA TYR A 37 -6.93 -12.88 6.74
C TYR A 37 -8.17 -11.97 6.92
N PRO A 38 -9.17 -12.40 7.70
CA PRO A 38 -10.34 -11.58 8.01
C PRO A 38 -9.94 -10.21 8.59
N GLY A 39 -10.55 -9.14 8.08
CA GLY A 39 -10.30 -7.77 8.53
C GLY A 39 -8.96 -7.17 8.09
N LYS A 40 -8.20 -7.84 7.20
CA LYS A 40 -6.98 -7.28 6.60
C LYS A 40 -7.23 -6.70 5.21
N SER A 41 -6.56 -5.57 4.94
CA SER A 41 -6.41 -5.00 3.59
C SER A 41 -4.93 -5.05 3.19
N TYR A 42 -4.67 -5.26 1.91
CA TYR A 42 -3.32 -5.37 1.33
C TYR A 42 -3.04 -4.24 0.34
N ASN A 43 -3.62 -3.07 0.62
CA ASN A 43 -3.38 -1.81 -0.08
C ASN A 43 -1.92 -1.36 0.06
N GLY A 44 -1.47 -0.46 -0.81
CA GLY A 44 -0.11 0.06 -0.82
C GLY A 44 0.33 0.59 0.56
N ARG A 45 1.49 0.15 1.05
CA ARG A 45 2.09 0.65 2.30
C ARG A 45 3.59 0.93 2.15
N GLY A 46 4.05 1.88 2.96
CA GLY A 46 5.45 2.26 3.09
C GLY A 46 6.01 3.05 1.90
N PRO A 47 7.33 3.32 1.92
CA PRO A 47 8.01 4.16 0.94
C PRO A 47 7.92 3.69 -0.52
N ILE A 48 7.80 2.37 -0.72
CA ILE A 48 7.72 1.73 -2.04
C ILE A 48 6.27 1.33 -2.40
N GLN A 49 5.29 1.66 -1.56
CA GLN A 49 3.87 1.35 -1.77
C GLN A 49 3.63 -0.13 -2.14
N LEU A 50 4.09 -1.04 -1.28
CA LEU A 50 3.85 -2.47 -1.46
C LEU A 50 2.35 -2.76 -1.38
N SER A 51 1.77 -3.22 -2.48
CA SER A 51 0.42 -3.76 -2.56
C SER A 51 0.46 -5.27 -2.78
N TRP A 52 -0.66 -5.95 -2.51
CA TRP A 52 -0.87 -7.39 -2.69
C TRP A 52 -0.39 -8.27 -1.52
N TYR A 53 -1.19 -9.27 -1.18
CA TYR A 53 -0.98 -10.14 -0.01
C TYR A 53 0.34 -10.91 -0.05
N VAL A 54 0.75 -11.44 -1.21
CA VAL A 54 2.00 -12.22 -1.34
C VAL A 54 3.21 -11.41 -0.88
N LYS A 55 3.27 -10.15 -1.28
CA LYS A 55 4.36 -9.25 -0.92
C LYS A 55 4.20 -8.81 0.53
N SER A 56 2.98 -8.48 0.95
CA SER A 56 2.70 -8.03 2.31
C SER A 56 3.13 -9.05 3.37
N ASP A 57 2.82 -10.33 3.17
CA ASP A 57 3.15 -11.39 4.14
C ASP A 57 4.64 -11.74 4.16
N LEU A 58 5.38 -11.51 3.07
CA LEU A 58 6.83 -11.74 3.01
C LEU A 58 7.62 -10.76 3.89
N PHE A 59 7.10 -9.54 4.08
CA PHE A 59 7.76 -8.48 4.84
C PHE A 59 7.21 -8.31 6.27
N THR A 60 6.22 -9.11 6.66
CA THR A 60 5.69 -9.19 8.02
C THR A 60 6.10 -10.52 8.66
N THR A 61 7.37 -10.61 9.09
CA THR A 61 7.83 -11.62 10.06
C THR A 61 7.56 -11.15 11.47
#